data_AF-A0A9J6EHW0-F1
#
_entry.id   AF-A0A9J6EHW0-F1
#
_cell.length_a   1.000
_cell.length_b   1.000
_cell.length_c   1.000
_cell.angle_alpha   90.00
_cell.angle_beta   90.00
_cell.angle_gamma   90.00
#
_symmetry.space_group_name_H-M   'P 1'
#
loop_
_entity.id
_entity.type
_entity.pdbx_description
1 polymer ?
#
loop_
_entity_poly.entity_id
_entity_poly.type
_entity_poly.pdbx_seq_one_letter_code
_entity_poly.pdbx_strand_id
1 'polypeptide(L)'
;MCARFLLPQREILTVEKITAEFSEHMELPSLRRCTVHHLLANIGFKHEKRSRNSLLIDRDDITNWRNRYLRDVERYRAEGRKIFYLDETWVTVGRTRLIVWTDTVV
;
A
#
# COMPACT_ATOMS: atom_id res chain seq x y z
N MET A 1 2.62 -16.99 20.10
CA MET A 1 2.73 -15.54 20.40
C MET A 1 4.19 -15.17 20.30
N CYS A 2 4.64 -14.33 19.35
CA CYS A 2 5.86 -13.50 19.52
C CYS A 2 6.18 -12.57 18.33
N ALA A 3 5.64 -12.77 17.12
CA ALA A 3 6.04 -11.92 15.98
C ALA A 3 5.25 -10.61 15.84
N ARG A 4 4.12 -10.44 16.55
CA ARG A 4 3.21 -9.30 16.33
C ARG A 4 3.67 -8.00 17.00
N PHE A 5 4.65 -8.07 17.91
CA PHE A 5 5.08 -6.93 18.73
C PHE A 5 6.31 -6.18 18.18
N LEU A 6 7.01 -6.75 17.20
CA LEU A 6 8.30 -6.23 16.73
C LEU A 6 8.23 -5.26 15.55
N LEU A 7 7.05 -5.01 14.95
CA LEU A 7 6.99 -4.23 13.70
C LEU A 7 6.19 -2.93 13.89
N PRO A 8 6.83 -1.75 13.74
CA PRO A 8 6.15 -0.45 13.80
C PRO A 8 5.07 -0.38 12.71
N GLN A 9 3.81 -0.25 13.15
CA GLN A 9 2.59 -0.42 12.34
C GLN A 9 2.37 0.62 11.23
N ARG A 10 3.37 1.45 10.87
CA ARG A 10 3.21 2.55 9.90
C ARG A 10 4.39 2.81 8.96
N GLU A 11 5.49 2.06 9.05
CA GLU A 11 6.64 2.23 8.14
C GLU A 11 6.78 1.09 7.14
N ILE A 12 7.33 1.39 5.95
CA ILE A 12 7.65 0.36 4.95
C ILE A 12 8.83 -0.46 5.46
N LEU A 13 8.53 -1.70 5.81
CA LEU A 13 9.53 -2.68 6.25
C LEU A 13 10.40 -3.09 5.06
N THR A 14 11.71 -3.01 5.27
CA THR A 14 12.73 -3.41 4.30
C THR A 14 13.61 -4.46 4.94
N VAL A 15 14.10 -5.42 4.15
CA VAL A 15 15.03 -6.46 4.63
C VAL A 15 16.23 -5.87 5.38
N GLU A 16 16.76 -4.73 4.93
CA GLU A 16 17.86 -3.99 5.58
C GLU A 16 17.49 -3.48 6.98
N LYS A 17 16.29 -2.93 7.15
CA LYS A 17 15.79 -2.48 8.46
C LYS A 17 15.65 -3.67 9.41
N ILE A 18 15.12 -4.78 8.89
CA ILE A 18 14.93 -6.02 9.65
C ILE A 18 16.28 -6.62 10.08
N THR A 19 17.27 -6.65 9.18
CA THR A 19 18.63 -7.10 9.51
C THR A 19 19.27 -6.22 10.58
N ALA A 20 19.09 -4.90 10.51
CA ALA A 20 19.61 -3.97 11.51
C ALA A 20 18.96 -4.19 12.88
N GLU A 21 17.63 -4.31 12.91
CA GLU A 21 16.86 -4.55 14.15
C GLU A 21 17.23 -5.88 14.82
N PHE A 22 17.41 -6.96 14.03
CA PHE A 22 17.87 -8.25 14.56
C PHE A 22 19.27 -8.19 15.15
N SER A 23 20.17 -7.39 14.56
CA SER A 23 21.52 -7.22 15.11
C SER A 23 21.53 -6.39 16.40
N GLU A 24 20.62 -5.43 16.54
CA GLU A 24 20.57 -4.53 17.70
C GLU A 24 19.86 -5.17 18.91
N HIS A 25 18.75 -5.88 18.69
CA HIS A 25 17.90 -6.36 19.80
C HIS A 25 18.08 -7.83 20.18
N MET A 26 18.63 -8.68 19.30
CA MET A 26 18.71 -10.12 19.55
C MET A 26 20.14 -10.66 19.72
N GLU A 27 21.16 -9.79 19.71
CA GLU A 27 22.58 -10.17 19.70
C GLU A 27 22.93 -11.21 18.62
N LEU A 28 22.10 -11.29 17.56
CA LEU A 28 22.29 -12.24 16.49
C LEU A 28 23.39 -11.72 15.54
N PRO A 29 24.24 -12.61 14.98
CA PRO A 29 25.17 -12.21 13.93
C PRO A 29 24.37 -11.61 12.77
N SER A 30 24.94 -10.59 12.12
CA SER A 30 24.31 -9.91 10.98
C SER A 30 23.77 -10.94 9.98
N LEU A 31 22.45 -11.06 9.92
CA LEU A 31 21.79 -12.06 9.09
C LEU A 31 21.97 -11.67 7.62
N ARG A 32 22.38 -12.65 6.80
CA ARG A 32 22.42 -12.46 5.35
C ARG A 32 21.03 -12.14 4.84
N ARG A 33 20.95 -11.24 3.84
CA ARG A 33 19.70 -10.82 3.20
C ARG A 33 18.83 -12.00 2.75
N CYS A 34 19.44 -13.05 2.19
CA CYS A 34 18.74 -14.26 1.76
C CYS A 34 18.08 -14.99 2.94
N THR A 35 18.76 -15.07 4.09
CA THR A 35 18.24 -15.71 5.30
C THR A 35 16.99 -15.00 5.81
N VAL A 36 17.02 -13.66 5.85
CA VAL A 36 15.85 -12.87 6.24
C VAL A 36 14.70 -13.04 5.23
N HIS A 37 15.00 -13.10 3.94
CA HIS A 37 14.00 -13.36 2.90
C HIS A 37 13.32 -14.73 3.07
N HIS A 38 14.09 -15.78 3.36
CA HIS A 38 13.53 -17.11 3.64
C HIS A 38 12.72 -17.12 4.93
N LEU A 39 13.20 -16.45 5.97
CA LEU A 39 12.49 -16.35 7.25
C LEU A 39 11.13 -15.66 7.08
N LEU A 40 11.08 -14.52 6.37
CA LEU A 40 9.84 -13.80 6.09
C LEU A 40 8.85 -14.66 5.28
N ALA A 41 9.32 -15.38 4.27
CA ALA A 41 8.49 -16.30 3.51
C ALA A 41 7.96 -17.46 4.38
N ASN A 42 8.80 -18.01 5.25
CA ASN A 42 8.45 -19.13 6.14
C ASN A 42 7.41 -18.74 7.20
N ILE A 43 7.44 -17.50 7.70
CA ILE A 43 6.47 -17.02 8.69
C ILE A 43 5.18 -16.46 8.04
N GLY A 44 5.05 -16.54 6.72
CA GLY A 44 3.80 -16.20 6.00
C GLY A 44 3.74 -14.81 5.37
N PHE A 45 4.84 -14.07 5.26
CA PHE A 45 4.85 -12.83 4.49
C PHE A 45 5.02 -13.10 3.00
N LYS A 46 4.38 -12.29 2.16
CA LYS A 46 4.59 -12.28 0.71
C LYS A 46 5.31 -11.02 0.28
N HIS A 47 6.22 -11.18 -0.68
CA HIS A 47 6.91 -10.09 -1.34
C HIS A 47 6.18 -9.77 -2.64
N GLU A 48 5.32 -8.75 -2.61
CA GLU A 48 4.39 -8.47 -3.70
C GLU A 48 4.40 -7.00 -4.11
N LYS A 49 3.98 -6.75 -5.36
CA LYS A 49 3.81 -5.39 -5.86
C LYS A 49 2.65 -4.76 -5.12
N ARG A 50 2.89 -3.61 -4.51
CA ARG A 50 1.86 -2.82 -3.83
C ARG A 50 0.81 -2.41 -4.87
N SER A 51 -0.36 -3.04 -4.85
CA SER A 51 -1.52 -2.56 -5.59
C SER A 51 -2.39 -1.71 -4.67
N ARG A 52 -2.86 -0.57 -5.18
CA ARG A 52 -3.93 0.16 -4.53
C ARG A 52 -5.22 -0.47 -5.03
N ASN A 53 -5.86 -1.33 -4.23
CA ASN A 53 -7.19 -1.86 -4.54
C ASN A 53 -8.26 -0.78 -4.29
N SER A 54 -8.08 0.42 -4.84
CA SER A 54 -8.97 1.58 -4.62
C SER A 54 -10.36 1.41 -5.23
N LEU A 55 -10.57 0.36 -6.02
CA LEU A 55 -11.84 0.04 -6.68
C LEU A 55 -12.78 -0.83 -5.82
N LEU A 56 -12.29 -1.45 -4.74
CA LEU A 56 -12.96 -2.60 -4.12
C LEU A 56 -13.70 -2.32 -2.80
N ILE A 57 -13.76 -1.08 -2.33
CA ILE A 57 -14.46 -0.72 -1.09
C ILE A 57 -15.13 0.66 -1.21
N ASP A 58 -15.91 0.87 -2.26
CA ASP A 58 -16.78 2.05 -2.28
C ASP A 58 -18.06 1.74 -1.50
N ARG A 59 -18.38 2.61 -0.53
CA ARG A 59 -19.67 2.59 0.16
C ARG A 59 -20.79 2.93 -0.85
N ASP A 60 -22.00 2.46 -0.59
CA ASP A 60 -23.13 2.63 -1.51
C ASP A 60 -23.43 4.09 -1.86
N ASP A 61 -23.22 5.00 -0.92
CA ASP A 61 -23.34 6.45 -1.12
C ASP A 61 -22.32 6.98 -2.13
N ILE A 62 -21.06 6.55 -2.07
CA ILE A 62 -20.01 6.91 -3.03
C ILE A 62 -20.38 6.41 -4.43
N THR A 63 -20.88 5.18 -4.54
CA THR A 63 -21.34 4.61 -5.81
C THR A 63 -22.48 5.43 -6.41
N ASN A 64 -23.46 5.82 -5.59
CA ASN A 64 -24.56 6.68 -6.02
C ASN A 64 -24.10 8.05 -6.48
N TRP A 65 -23.14 8.67 -5.79
CA TRP A 65 -22.55 9.94 -6.22
C TRP A 65 -21.82 9.83 -7.54
N ARG A 66 -21.06 8.75 -7.77
CA ARG A 66 -20.41 8.51 -9.07
C ARG A 66 -21.42 8.36 -10.19
N ASN A 67 -22.47 7.57 -9.98
CA ASN A 67 -23.54 7.39 -10.97
C ASN A 67 -24.21 8.72 -11.32
N ARG A 68 -24.50 9.56 -10.32
CA ARG A 68 -25.06 10.89 -10.53
C ARG A 68 -24.10 11.78 -11.32
N TYR A 69 -22.84 11.83 -10.91
CA TYR A 69 -21.81 12.62 -11.58
C TYR A 69 -21.68 12.25 -13.06
N LEU A 70 -21.64 10.95 -13.38
CA LEU A 70 -21.52 10.49 -14.78
C LEU A 70 -22.71 10.94 -15.64
N ARG A 71 -23.94 10.81 -15.12
CA ARG A 71 -25.16 11.29 -15.80
C ARG A 71 -25.15 12.80 -16.02
N ASP A 72 -24.74 13.56 -15.01
CA ASP A 72 -24.70 15.01 -15.09
C ASP A 72 -23.63 15.48 -16.11
N VAL A 73 -22.46 14.84 -16.14
CA VAL A 73 -21.39 15.13 -17.10
C VAL A 73 -21.81 14.79 -18.53
N GLU A 74 -22.49 13.67 -18.75
CA GLU A 74 -23.03 13.30 -20.06
C GLU A 74 -24.05 14.34 -20.55
N ARG A 75 -24.98 14.75 -19.68
CA ARG A 75 -25.94 15.82 -19.98
C ARG A 75 -25.23 17.13 -20.35
N TYR A 76 -24.24 17.57 -19.57
CA TYR A 76 -23.52 18.81 -19.86
C TYR A 76 -22.75 18.78 -21.17
N ARG A 77 -22.22 17.60 -21.57
CA ARG A 77 -21.58 17.42 -22.88
C ARG A 77 -22.61 17.51 -24.01
N ALA A 78 -23.79 16.91 -23.85
CA ALA A 78 -24.87 17.00 -24.83
C ALA A 78 -25.39 18.44 -25.00
N GLU A 79 -25.40 19.23 -23.93
CA GLU A 79 -25.73 20.67 -23.94
C GLU A 79 -24.62 21.55 -24.56
N GLY A 80 -23.48 20.98 -24.94
CA GLY A 80 -22.36 21.73 -25.51
C GLY A 80 -21.61 22.60 -24.50
N ARG A 81 -21.72 22.32 -23.20
CA ARG A 81 -21.05 23.09 -22.15
C ARG A 81 -19.55 22.79 -22.12
N LYS A 82 -18.74 23.84 -21.88
CA LYS A 82 -17.31 23.68 -21.60
C LYS A 82 -17.12 23.17 -20.18
N ILE A 83 -16.43 22.04 -20.03
CA ILE A 83 -16.14 21.42 -18.74
C ILE A 83 -14.65 21.60 -18.45
N PHE A 84 -14.33 22.18 -17.30
CA PHE A 84 -12.97 22.34 -16.80
C PHE A 84 -12.76 21.39 -15.62
N TYR A 85 -11.69 20.60 -15.66
CA TYR A 85 -11.30 19.72 -14.56
C TYR A 85 -10.12 20.35 -13.83
N LEU A 86 -10.25 20.48 -12.51
CA LEU A 86 -9.20 20.94 -11.63
C LEU A 86 -8.90 19.81 -10.65
N ASP A 87 -7.63 19.50 -10.47
CA ASP A 87 -7.18 18.51 -9.50
C ASP A 87 -5.88 19.00 -8.86
N GLU A 88 -5.74 18.72 -7.57
CA GLU A 88 -4.52 19.00 -6.84
C GLU A 88 -3.75 17.69 -6.68
N THR A 89 -2.47 17.69 -7.08
CA THR A 89 -1.59 16.54 -6.85
C THR A 89 -0.44 16.91 -5.93
N TRP A 90 -0.18 16.02 -4.97
CA TRP A 90 0.99 16.15 -4.10
C TRP A 90 2.23 15.69 -4.86
N VAL A 91 3.22 16.58 -4.98
CA VAL A 91 4.47 16.36 -5.76
C VAL A 91 5.31 15.18 -5.23
N THR A 92 5.09 14.74 -4.00
CA THR A 92 5.92 13.72 -3.32
C THR A 92 5.41 12.28 -3.47
N VAL A 93 4.26 12.05 -4.12
CA VAL A 93 3.53 10.76 -4.10
C VAL A 93 4.28 9.61 -4.82
N GLY A 94 5.39 9.88 -5.50
CA GLY A 94 6.20 8.87 -6.19
C GLY A 94 7.33 8.22 -5.37
N ARG A 95 7.68 8.73 -4.18
CA ARG A 95 8.84 8.21 -3.40
C ARG A 95 8.51 7.01 -2.52
N THR A 96 7.69 6.11 -3.04
CA THR A 96 7.26 4.91 -2.31
C THR A 96 7.72 3.66 -3.05
N ARG A 97 8.24 2.66 -2.31
CA ARG A 97 8.70 1.40 -2.91
C ARG A 97 7.52 0.66 -3.56
N LEU A 98 7.72 0.20 -4.80
CA LEU A 98 6.71 -0.50 -5.60
C LEU A 98 6.43 -1.92 -5.09
N ILE A 99 7.41 -2.55 -4.44
CA ILE A 99 7.33 -3.91 -3.93
C ILE A 99 7.54 -3.85 -2.42
N VAL A 100 6.65 -4.49 -1.68
CA VAL A 100 6.63 -4.48 -0.21
C VAL A 100 6.39 -5.89 0.31
N TRP A 101 6.79 -6.11 1.56
CA TRP A 101 6.43 -7.31 2.30
C TRP A 101 5.06 -7.08 2.93
N THR A 102 4.07 -7.89 2.55
CA THR A 102 2.71 -7.86 3.10
C THR A 102 2.47 -9.12 3.92
N ASP A 103 1.86 -8.97 5.10
CA ASP A 103 1.40 -10.10 5.89
C ASP A 103 0.17 -10.73 5.22
N THR A 104 0.14 -12.06 5.13
CA THR A 104 -0.98 -12.78 4.50
C THR A 104 -1.91 -13.51 5.46
N VAL A 105 -1.60 -13.50 6.76
CA VAL A 105 -2.56 -13.96 7.77
C VAL A 105 -3.57 -12.84 8.05
N VAL A 106 -4.81 -13.07 7.59
CA VAL A 106 -6.02 -12.31 7.96
C VAL A 106 -6.54 -12.80 9.30
#